data_AF-A0AAV4YDG0-F1
#
_entry.id   AF-A0AAV4YDG0-F1
#
_cell.length_a   1.000
_cell.length_b   1.000
_cell.length_c   1.000
_cell.angle_alpha   90.00
_cell.angle_beta   90.00
_cell.angle_gamma   90.00
#
_symmetry.space_group_name_H-M   'P 1'
#
loop_
_entity.id
_entity.type
_entity.pdbx_description
1 polymer ?
#
loop_
_entity_poly.entity_id
_entity_poly.type
_entity_poly.pdbx_seq_one_letter_code
_entity_poly.pdbx_strand_id
1 'polypeptide(L)'
;EKVGGTQLKLLITFRDGNQAMFKPMRFDRHKETEPNHFYFVDYERHNSEIAAFHLDRILGFRRCPPVVGRKLNITTEIYALADEELLKTFFISPAQNICFHGHCSYYCDTSHAICGRPDTIEGSLAAFCHRTL
;
A
#
# COMPACT_ATOMS: atom_id res chain seq x y z
N GLU A 1 6.67 -1.81 9.56
CA GLU A 1 5.78 -2.63 8.71
C GLU A 1 4.68 -3.28 9.56
N LYS A 2 3.50 -3.64 9.02
CA LYS A 2 2.49 -4.36 9.81
C LYS A 2 2.72 -5.87 9.74
N VAL A 3 3.19 -6.43 10.86
CA VAL A 3 3.33 -7.89 11.06
C VAL A 3 1.96 -8.58 10.92
N GLY A 4 1.93 -9.71 10.19
CA GLY A 4 0.74 -10.56 10.04
C GLY A 4 -0.18 -10.22 8.85
N GLY A 5 0.28 -9.40 7.89
CA GLY A 5 -0.39 -9.20 6.60
C GLY A 5 -0.03 -10.28 5.57
N THR A 6 -0.95 -10.56 4.65
CA THR A 6 -0.68 -11.43 3.48
C THR A 6 0.14 -10.69 2.43
N GLN A 7 -0.28 -9.50 2.02
CA GLN A 7 0.41 -8.64 1.07
C GLN A 7 0.96 -7.37 1.73
N LEU A 8 1.86 -6.67 1.02
CA LEU A 8 2.55 -5.47 1.48
C LEU A 8 1.57 -4.36 1.88
N LYS A 9 1.72 -3.87 3.11
CA LYS A 9 1.02 -2.69 3.63
C LYS A 9 1.86 -2.01 4.71
N LEU A 10 1.89 -0.68 4.66
CA LEU A 10 2.66 0.12 5.60
C LEU A 10 1.72 0.74 6.64
N LEU A 11 2.13 0.73 7.89
CA LEU A 11 1.49 1.52 8.93
C LEU A 11 2.17 2.89 8.97
N ILE A 12 1.44 3.94 8.60
CA ILE A 12 1.93 5.32 8.61
C ILE A 12 1.49 5.96 9.92
N THR A 13 2.46 6.46 10.68
CA THR A 13 2.20 7.28 11.88
C THR A 13 2.45 8.73 11.51
N PHE A 14 1.41 9.57 11.65
CA PHE A 14 1.50 11.00 11.40
C PHE A 14 2.12 11.74 12.59
N ARG A 15 2.46 13.03 12.38
CA ARG A 15 3.11 13.87 13.40
C ARG A 15 2.26 14.05 14.66
N ASP A 16 0.95 13.99 14.53
CA ASP A 16 -0.03 14.07 15.63
C ASP A 16 -0.23 12.73 16.34
N GLY A 17 0.52 11.69 15.97
CA GLY A 17 0.42 10.34 16.53
C GLY A 17 -0.70 9.49 15.95
N ASN A 18 -1.58 10.06 15.11
CA ASN A 18 -2.62 9.29 14.43
C ASN A 18 -2.02 8.33 13.41
N GLN A 19 -2.74 7.25 13.12
CA GLN A 19 -2.26 6.20 12.23
C GLN A 19 -3.15 6.01 11.01
N ALA A 20 -2.55 5.58 9.90
CA ALA A 20 -3.25 5.12 8.71
C ALA A 20 -2.56 3.90 8.10
N MET A 21 -3.35 3.05 7.45
CA MET A 21 -2.87 1.94 6.64
C MET A 21 -2.62 2.42 5.22
N PHE A 22 -1.40 2.29 4.74
CA PHE A 22 -1.00 2.61 3.37
C PHE A 22 -0.87 1.33 2.54
N LYS A 23 -1.57 1.26 1.41
CA LYS A 23 -1.37 0.22 0.38
C LYS A 23 -0.85 0.87 -0.90
N PRO A 24 0.35 0.51 -1.38
CA PRO A 24 0.93 1.12 -2.57
C PRO A 24 0.24 0.64 -3.85
N MET A 25 0.29 1.47 -4.87
CA MET A 25 -0.10 1.14 -6.24
C MET A 25 0.88 0.12 -6.81
N ARG A 26 0.34 -0.98 -7.37
CA ARG A 26 1.13 -2.03 -8.03
C ARG A 26 0.97 -2.02 -9.55
N PHE A 27 -0.26 -1.89 -10.03
CA PHE A 27 -0.58 -1.93 -11.46
C PHE A 27 -1.35 -0.68 -11.89
N ASP A 28 -1.26 -0.38 -13.19
CA ASP A 28 -2.07 0.65 -13.82
C ASP A 28 -3.57 0.32 -13.76
N ARG A 29 -4.41 1.36 -13.84
CA ARG A 29 -5.87 1.25 -13.62
C ARG A 29 -6.60 0.30 -14.56
N HIS A 30 -6.04 0.09 -15.75
CA HIS A 30 -6.62 -0.75 -16.80
C HIS A 30 -6.16 -2.21 -16.71
N LYS A 31 -5.25 -2.55 -15.80
CA LYS A 31 -4.80 -3.93 -15.65
C LYS A 31 -5.91 -4.75 -14.99
N GLU A 32 -6.45 -5.72 -15.71
CA GLU A 32 -7.39 -6.69 -15.16
C GLU A 32 -6.65 -7.87 -14.51
N THR A 33 -7.34 -8.57 -13.63
CA THR A 33 -6.86 -9.82 -13.04
C THR A 33 -6.96 -10.92 -14.10
N GLU A 34 -5.90 -11.73 -14.23
CA GLU A 34 -5.86 -12.77 -15.25
C GLU A 34 -6.98 -13.81 -15.03
N PRO A 35 -7.63 -14.34 -16.08
CA PRO A 35 -8.71 -15.31 -15.94
C PRO A 35 -8.32 -16.60 -15.17
N ASN A 36 -7.03 -16.95 -15.23
CA ASN A 36 -6.48 -18.12 -14.55
C ASN A 36 -6.00 -17.82 -13.11
N HIS A 37 -6.12 -16.58 -12.63
CA HIS A 37 -5.82 -16.24 -11.24
C HIS A 37 -7.03 -16.54 -10.35
N PHE A 38 -6.82 -17.44 -9.39
CA PHE A 38 -7.79 -17.65 -8.32
C PHE A 38 -7.83 -16.45 -7.37
N TYR A 39 -8.95 -16.27 -6.66
CA TYR A 39 -9.18 -15.13 -5.76
C TYR A 39 -8.12 -14.99 -4.64
N PHE A 40 -7.48 -16.09 -4.21
CA PHE A 40 -6.49 -16.08 -3.13
C PHE A 40 -5.06 -15.74 -3.59
N VAL A 41 -4.83 -15.65 -4.90
CA VAL A 41 -3.56 -15.18 -5.50
C VAL A 41 -3.71 -13.80 -6.14
N ASP A 42 -4.89 -13.19 -6.06
CA ASP A 42 -5.10 -11.86 -6.65
C ASP A 42 -4.32 -10.79 -5.88
N TYR A 43 -3.81 -9.81 -6.62
CA TYR A 43 -3.06 -8.71 -6.03
C TYR A 43 -4.01 -7.69 -5.43
N GLU A 44 -3.70 -7.21 -4.23
CA GLU A 44 -4.43 -6.09 -3.66
C GLU A 44 -4.22 -4.83 -4.51
N ARG A 45 -5.29 -4.04 -4.66
CA ARG A 45 -5.31 -2.82 -5.47
C ARG A 45 -5.72 -1.65 -4.59
N HIS A 46 -4.85 -0.65 -4.48
CA HIS A 46 -5.10 0.52 -3.64
C HIS A 46 -6.36 1.30 -4.07
N ASN A 47 -6.64 1.35 -5.37
CA ASN A 47 -7.84 2.03 -5.89
C ASN A 47 -9.14 1.30 -5.52
N SER A 48 -9.10 -0.01 -5.27
CA SER A 48 -10.27 -0.76 -4.80
C SER A 48 -10.67 -0.34 -3.38
N GLU A 49 -9.71 -0.06 -2.50
CA GLU A 49 -9.98 0.44 -1.14
C GLU A 49 -10.68 1.81 -1.19
N ILE A 50 -10.19 2.70 -2.04
CA ILE A 50 -10.77 4.03 -2.22
C ILE A 50 -12.19 3.91 -2.81
N ALA A 51 -12.35 3.12 -3.86
CA ALA A 51 -13.65 2.94 -4.51
C ALA A 51 -14.68 2.30 -3.56
N ALA A 52 -14.28 1.30 -2.77
CA ALA A 52 -15.15 0.64 -1.80
C ALA A 52 -15.67 1.62 -0.75
N PHE A 53 -14.82 2.49 -0.21
CA PHE A 53 -15.24 3.54 0.73
C PHE A 53 -16.27 4.50 0.12
N HIS A 54 -16.01 4.98 -1.10
CA HIS A 54 -16.94 5.88 -1.78
C HIS A 54 -18.27 5.20 -2.14
N LEU A 55 -18.24 3.93 -2.58
CA LEU A 55 -19.43 3.14 -2.87
C LEU A 55 -20.25 2.88 -1.60
N ASP A 56 -19.61 2.48 -0.49
CA ASP A 56 -20.26 2.28 0.81
C ASP A 56 -20.97 3.55 1.29
N ARG A 57 -20.39 4.73 1.04
CA ARG A 57 -21.02 6.02 1.30
C ARG A 57 -22.23 6.28 0.39
N ILE A 58 -22.09 6.06 -0.92
CA ILE A 58 -23.17 6.28 -1.91
C ILE A 58 -24.38 5.39 -1.63
N LEU A 59 -24.15 4.14 -1.24
CA LEU A 59 -25.19 3.18 -0.86
C LEU A 59 -25.79 3.44 0.53
N GLY A 60 -25.28 4.44 1.26
CA GLY A 60 -25.81 4.84 2.57
C GLY A 60 -25.41 3.94 3.73
N PHE A 61 -24.50 2.99 3.55
CA PHE A 61 -24.07 2.06 4.60
C PHE A 61 -23.21 2.73 5.68
N ARG A 62 -22.20 3.52 5.27
CA ARG A 62 -21.29 4.25 6.18
C ARG A 62 -20.56 3.36 7.19
N ARG A 63 -20.12 2.18 6.76
CA ARG A 63 -19.43 1.16 7.57
C ARG A 63 -17.95 1.04 7.28
N CYS A 64 -17.50 1.51 6.11
CA CYS A 64 -16.10 1.48 5.73
C CYS A 64 -15.32 2.63 6.41
N PRO A 65 -14.12 2.39 6.96
CA PRO A 65 -13.28 3.48 7.44
C PRO A 65 -12.97 4.47 6.31
N PRO A 66 -12.72 5.76 6.60
CA PRO A 66 -12.32 6.72 5.57
C PRO A 66 -11.06 6.30 4.83
N VAL A 67 -11.12 6.29 3.50
CA VAL A 67 -9.97 5.98 2.62
C VAL A 67 -9.78 7.09 1.60
N VAL A 68 -8.54 7.55 1.42
CA VAL A 68 -8.17 8.57 0.41
C VAL A 68 -6.97 8.11 -0.41
N GLY A 69 -6.85 8.60 -1.64
CA GLY A 69 -5.63 8.43 -2.45
C GLY A 69 -4.58 9.47 -2.10
N ARG A 70 -3.31 9.08 -2.06
CA ARG A 70 -2.17 10.00 -1.88
C ARG A 70 -0.97 9.52 -2.68
N LYS A 71 -0.23 10.48 -3.25
CA LYS A 71 1.12 10.25 -3.77
C LYS A 71 2.14 10.59 -2.69
N LEU A 72 3.09 9.70 -2.49
CA LEU A 72 4.19 9.84 -1.54
C LEU A 72 5.51 9.88 -2.30
N ASN A 73 6.42 10.74 -1.86
CA ASN A 73 7.82 10.63 -2.23
C ASN A 73 8.46 9.49 -1.43
N ILE A 74 8.91 8.45 -2.12
CA ILE A 74 9.50 7.25 -1.54
C ILE A 74 10.73 7.61 -0.72
N THR A 75 11.59 8.51 -1.20
CA THR A 75 12.83 8.90 -0.52
C THR A 75 12.56 9.60 0.80
N THR A 76 11.72 10.62 0.79
CA THR A 76 11.54 11.50 1.96
C THR A 76 10.42 11.05 2.91
N GLU A 77 9.38 10.41 2.40
CA GLU A 77 8.19 10.06 3.19
C GLU A 77 8.12 8.57 3.55
N ILE A 78 8.95 7.72 2.95
CA ILE A 78 9.01 6.29 3.26
C ILE A 78 10.42 5.89 3.71
N TYR A 79 11.42 5.96 2.84
CA TYR A 79 12.79 5.52 3.11
C TYR A 79 13.40 6.23 4.32
N ALA A 80 13.37 7.56 4.36
CA ALA A 80 13.94 8.33 5.47
C ALA A 80 13.24 8.10 6.84
N LEU A 81 12.05 7.51 6.84
CA LEU A 81 11.21 7.31 8.03
C LEU A 81 10.93 5.82 8.33
N ALA A 82 11.49 4.91 7.53
CA ALA A 82 11.25 3.49 7.62
C ALA A 82 11.97 2.87 8.82
N ASP A 83 11.41 1.78 9.35
CA ASP A 83 12.09 0.93 10.32
C ASP A 83 13.23 0.13 9.68
N GLU A 84 14.10 -0.41 10.53
CA GLU A 84 15.31 -1.11 10.08
C GLU A 84 15.00 -2.33 9.19
N GLU A 85 13.88 -3.01 9.44
CA GLU A 85 13.46 -4.17 8.64
C GLU A 85 13.04 -3.73 7.24
N LEU A 86 12.16 -2.73 7.11
CA LEU A 86 11.73 -2.21 5.83
C LEU A 86 12.89 -1.58 5.03
N LEU A 87 13.79 -0.86 5.71
CA LEU A 87 14.98 -0.23 5.10
C LEU A 87 15.87 -1.22 4.35
N LYS A 88 16.02 -2.45 4.86
CA LYS A 88 16.84 -3.50 4.22
C LYS A 88 16.27 -4.00 2.89
N THR A 89 15.00 -3.73 2.62
CA THR A 89 14.31 -4.18 1.40
C THR A 89 14.37 -3.17 0.25
N PHE A 90 14.98 -2.00 0.47
CA PHE A 90 15.11 -0.99 -0.57
C PHE A 90 16.26 -1.28 -1.53
N PHE A 91 16.04 -0.99 -2.80
CA PHE A 91 17.07 -1.10 -3.84
C PHE A 91 16.75 -0.18 -5.03
N ILE A 92 17.74 0.01 -5.89
CA ILE A 92 17.58 0.75 -7.15
C ILE A 92 17.44 -0.26 -8.29
N SER A 93 16.36 -0.17 -9.05
CA SER A 93 16.14 -1.02 -10.23
C SER A 93 17.10 -0.66 -11.38
N PRO A 94 17.32 -1.56 -12.36
CA PRO A 94 18.12 -1.24 -13.55
C PRO A 94 17.62 -0.01 -14.33
N ALA A 95 16.34 0.33 -14.20
CA ALA A 95 15.72 1.53 -14.78
C ALA A 95 15.89 2.80 -13.92
N GLN A 96 16.75 2.78 -12.90
CA GLN A 96 17.03 3.90 -11.99
C GLN A 96 15.82 4.38 -11.16
N ASN A 97 14.85 3.49 -10.91
CA ASN A 97 13.75 3.76 -9.99
C ASN A 97 14.07 3.23 -8.59
N ILE A 98 13.61 3.96 -7.56
CA ILE A 98 13.69 3.50 -6.17
C ILE A 98 12.56 2.49 -5.93
N CYS A 99 12.93 1.31 -5.42
CA CYS A 99 12.02 0.20 -5.19
C CYS A 99 12.16 -0.34 -3.77
N PHE A 100 11.10 -0.97 -3.27
CA PHE A 100 11.08 -1.71 -2.01
C PHE A 100 10.04 -2.83 -2.06
N HIS A 101 10.25 -3.90 -1.31
CA HIS A 101 9.31 -5.03 -1.28
C HIS A 101 8.75 -5.34 0.13
N GLY A 102 9.38 -4.86 1.20
CA GLY A 102 8.97 -5.17 2.58
C GLY A 102 8.98 -6.67 2.92
N HIS A 103 8.32 -7.04 4.00
CA HIS A 103 8.21 -8.39 4.55
C HIS A 103 6.74 -8.80 4.75
N CYS A 104 6.25 -9.65 3.84
CA CYS A 104 4.93 -10.26 3.92
C CYS A 104 4.95 -11.68 3.32
N SER A 105 3.85 -12.43 3.49
CA SER A 105 3.82 -13.83 3.03
C SER A 105 3.59 -13.99 1.52
N TYR A 106 2.98 -13.01 0.84
CA TYR A 106 2.70 -13.04 -0.58
C TYR A 106 3.29 -11.83 -1.31
N TYR A 107 4.12 -12.11 -2.31
CA TYR A 107 4.61 -11.09 -3.27
C TYR A 107 5.45 -9.96 -2.64
N CYS A 108 6.15 -10.25 -1.54
CA CYS A 108 7.15 -9.39 -0.91
C CYS A 108 8.57 -9.90 -1.21
N ASP A 109 8.92 -9.92 -2.49
CA ASP A 109 10.23 -10.30 -3.01
C ASP A 109 10.71 -9.31 -4.09
N THR A 110 11.95 -9.45 -4.55
CA THR A 110 12.54 -8.55 -5.54
C THR A 110 11.80 -8.54 -6.89
N SER A 111 11.20 -9.66 -7.31
CA SER A 111 10.44 -9.74 -8.57
C SER A 111 9.07 -9.06 -8.50
N HIS A 112 8.53 -8.89 -7.30
CA HIS A 112 7.25 -8.25 -7.03
C HIS A 112 7.40 -6.95 -6.24
N ALA A 113 8.56 -6.31 -6.29
CA ALA A 113 8.81 -5.05 -5.60
C ALA A 113 7.90 -3.92 -6.11
N ILE A 114 7.60 -2.98 -5.22
CA ILE A 114 6.95 -1.72 -5.56
C ILE A 114 8.03 -0.73 -5.95
N CYS A 115 7.89 -0.12 -7.13
CA CYS A 115 8.83 0.85 -7.67
C CYS A 115 8.15 2.18 -7.96
N GLY A 116 8.86 3.27 -7.67
CA GLY A 116 8.44 4.61 -8.06
C GLY A 116 8.64 4.90 -9.55
N ARG A 117 8.25 6.12 -9.95
CA ARG A 117 8.54 6.68 -11.28
C ARG A 117 8.95 8.17 -11.17
N PRO A 118 10.21 8.52 -10.88
CA PRO A 118 11.29 7.63 -10.43
C PRO A 118 11.24 7.29 -8.94
N ASP A 119 10.80 8.23 -8.10
CA ASP A 119 10.79 8.12 -6.64
C ASP A 119 9.41 8.46 -6.02
N THR A 120 8.37 8.62 -6.84
CA THR A 120 7.01 8.86 -6.36
C THR A 120 6.16 7.61 -6.52
N ILE A 121 5.39 7.29 -5.49
CA ILE A 121 4.43 6.17 -5.49
C ILE A 121 3.05 6.64 -5.05
N GLU A 122 2.02 6.26 -5.78
CA GLU A 122 0.64 6.46 -5.36
C GLU A 122 0.19 5.31 -4.47
N GLY A 123 -0.74 5.57 -3.55
CA GLY A 123 -1.39 4.51 -2.78
C GLY A 123 -2.64 5.00 -2.07
N SER A 124 -3.32 4.08 -1.40
CA SER A 124 -4.49 4.35 -0.58
C SER A 124 -4.09 4.50 0.87
N LEU A 125 -4.58 5.54 1.54
CA LEU A 125 -4.49 5.75 2.97
C LEU A 125 -5.86 5.52 3.60
N ALA A 126 -5.99 4.40 4.31
CA ALA A 126 -7.16 4.09 5.11
C ALA A 126 -6.93 4.51 6.57
N ALA A 127 -7.87 5.28 7.14
CA ALA A 127 -7.81 5.67 8.54
C ALA A 127 -7.71 4.42 9.43
N PHE A 128 -6.76 4.42 10.36
CA PHE A 128 -6.58 3.29 11.25
C PHE A 128 -7.69 3.28 12.31
N CYS A 129 -8.46 2.20 12.37
CA CYS A 129 -9.47 2.03 13.40
C CYS A 129 -8.79 1.53 14.66
N HIS A 130 -8.64 2.39 15.67
CA HIS A 130 -8.30 1.94 17.00
C HIS A 130 -9.49 1.17 17.57
N ARG A 131 -9.25 -0.01 18.13
CA ARG A 131 -10.21 -0.65 19.02
C ARG A 131 -10.38 0.28 20.22
N THR A 132 -11.46 1.05 20.24
CA THR A 132 -11.99 1.58 21.49
C THR A 132 -12.44 0.36 22.28
N LEU A 133 -11.85 0.16 23.47
CA LEU A 133 -12.27 -0.85 24.43
C LEU A 133 -13.72 -0.63 24.87
#